data_AF-A0A8J2R9I5-F1
#
_entry.id   AF-A0A8J2R9I5-F1
#
_cell.length_a   1.000
_cell.length_b   1.000
_cell.length_c   1.000
_cell.angle_alpha   90.00
_cell.angle_beta   90.00
_cell.angle_gamma   90.00
#
_symmetry.space_group_name_H-M   'P 1'
#
loop_
_entity.id
_entity.type
_entity.pdbx_description
1 polymer ?
#
loop_
_entity_poly.entity_id
_entity_poly.type
_entity_poly.pdbx_seq_one_letter_code
_entity_poly.pdbx_strand_id
1 'polypeptide(L)'
;MYKGMNQTAAQHLLSSMLPYDSMGGMGLYEQTKPSLMYRVPRVIPDQKGRFESDELFRRLSRESEVRYVGFRDRPLEERQMRFAAGCREGHAEIAIVATGTNFQLVFGPGTWGFSSDANRDCDFDKEPGKVRLFF
;
A
#
# COMPACT_ATOMS: atom_id res chain seq x y z
N MET A 1 -5.66 -56.41 57.19
CA MET A 1 -4.91 -55.64 58.21
C MET A 1 -3.94 -54.72 57.50
N TYR A 2 -3.96 -53.44 57.86
CA TYR A 2 -3.48 -52.28 57.11
C TYR A 2 -2.04 -52.37 56.58
N LYS A 3 -1.86 -51.97 55.30
CA LYS A 3 -0.54 -51.60 54.76
C LYS A 3 -0.67 -50.25 54.06
N GLY A 4 0.29 -49.40 54.37
CA GLY A 4 0.29 -47.95 54.17
C GLY A 4 0.27 -47.48 52.72
N MET A 5 -0.10 -46.20 52.60
CA MET A 5 0.00 -45.39 51.39
C MET A 5 1.43 -45.31 50.86
N ASN A 6 1.56 -45.35 49.53
CA ASN A 6 2.18 -44.31 48.69
C ASN A 6 2.95 -44.94 47.52
N GLN A 7 2.43 -44.72 46.31
CA GLN A 7 3.27 -44.39 45.15
C GLN A 7 2.40 -43.74 44.06
N THR A 8 2.40 -42.42 44.10
CA THR A 8 2.71 -41.57 42.95
C THR A 8 2.08 -41.87 41.58
N ALA A 9 1.30 -40.88 41.13
CA ALA A 9 1.54 -40.15 39.87
C ALA A 9 1.03 -40.70 38.52
N ALA A 10 0.20 -41.75 38.47
CA ALA A 10 -0.10 -42.35 37.16
C ALA A 10 -1.51 -42.16 36.57
N GLN A 11 -2.49 -41.52 37.23
CA GLN A 11 -3.89 -41.60 36.75
C GLN A 11 -4.69 -40.29 36.72
N HIS A 12 -4.03 -39.13 36.85
CA HIS A 12 -4.73 -37.84 36.77
C HIS A 12 -4.87 -37.24 35.36
N LEU A 13 -4.52 -37.95 34.28
CA LEU A 13 -4.43 -37.32 32.96
C LEU A 13 -5.35 -37.82 31.84
N LEU A 14 -6.28 -38.77 32.02
CA LEU A 14 -6.90 -39.37 30.83
C LEU A 14 -8.39 -39.76 30.86
N SER A 15 -9.23 -39.20 31.74
CA SER A 15 -10.68 -39.45 31.59
C SER A 15 -11.59 -38.38 32.21
N SER A 16 -11.75 -37.26 31.51
CA SER A 16 -13.00 -36.49 31.57
C SER A 16 -13.41 -36.10 30.15
N MET A 17 -13.78 -37.13 29.38
CA MET A 17 -14.64 -36.94 28.23
C MET A 17 -16.00 -36.47 28.74
N LEU A 18 -16.41 -35.25 28.42
CA LEU A 18 -17.80 -34.82 28.60
C LEU A 18 -18.61 -35.26 27.37
N PRO A 19 -19.63 -36.12 27.52
CA PRO A 19 -20.52 -36.45 26.43
C PRO A 19 -21.65 -35.41 26.32
N TYR A 20 -21.72 -34.81 25.13
CA TYR A 20 -22.90 -34.65 24.26
C TYR A 20 -24.25 -34.19 24.86
N ASP A 21 -24.69 -33.03 24.38
CA ASP A 21 -26.06 -32.58 24.12
C ASP A 21 -27.19 -32.95 25.09
N SER A 22 -27.57 -31.98 25.93
CA SER A 22 -28.98 -31.63 26.17
C SER A 22 -29.04 -30.39 27.04
N MET A 23 -29.19 -29.21 26.42
CA MET A 23 -29.93 -28.05 26.94
C MET A 23 -30.14 -27.10 25.75
N GLY A 24 -31.07 -27.48 24.88
CA GLY A 24 -31.62 -26.57 23.90
C GLY A 24 -32.35 -25.43 24.60
N GLY A 25 -32.14 -24.21 24.09
CA GLY A 25 -33.00 -23.06 24.37
C GLY A 25 -32.30 -21.87 25.01
N MET A 26 -31.52 -21.11 24.23
CA MET A 26 -31.50 -19.64 24.28
C MET A 26 -30.63 -19.10 23.13
N GLY A 27 -31.17 -19.12 21.91
CA GLY A 27 -30.77 -18.14 20.91
C GLY A 27 -31.57 -16.85 21.13
N LEU A 28 -31.16 -15.78 20.44
CA LEU A 28 -31.82 -14.48 20.28
C LEU A 28 -31.52 -13.51 21.45
N TYR A 29 -30.67 -12.48 21.37
CA TYR A 29 -30.27 -11.62 20.26
C TYR A 29 -28.97 -10.87 20.68
N GLU A 30 -27.78 -11.44 20.53
CA GLU A 30 -26.65 -10.52 20.30
C GLU A 30 -26.86 -10.05 18.86
N GLN A 31 -27.55 -8.91 18.68
CA GLN A 31 -27.52 -8.20 17.41
C GLN A 31 -26.06 -7.85 17.20
N THR A 32 -25.33 -8.71 16.48
CA THR A 32 -24.09 -8.35 15.83
C THR A 32 -24.46 -7.12 15.03
N LYS A 33 -24.11 -5.92 15.55
CA LYS A 33 -24.33 -4.66 14.86
C LYS A 33 -23.90 -4.93 13.42
N PRO A 34 -24.80 -4.83 12.43
CA PRO A 34 -24.38 -5.00 11.06
C PRO A 34 -23.23 -4.04 10.91
N SER A 35 -22.04 -4.59 10.64
CA SER A 35 -20.96 -3.79 10.13
C SER A 35 -21.51 -3.28 8.83
N LEU A 36 -22.14 -2.11 8.90
CA LEU A 36 -22.45 -1.30 7.75
C LEU A 36 -21.07 -0.97 7.21
N MET A 37 -20.57 -1.89 6.40
CA MET A 37 -19.44 -1.69 5.53
C MET A 37 -19.89 -0.62 4.55
N TYR A 38 -19.95 0.62 5.01
CA TYR A 38 -19.89 1.77 4.16
C TYR A 38 -18.52 1.65 3.50
N ARG A 39 -18.48 0.97 2.34
CA ARG A 39 -17.32 1.03 1.46
C ARG A 39 -17.25 2.47 1.01
N VAL A 40 -16.47 3.26 1.72
CA VAL A 40 -16.15 4.63 1.33
C VAL A 40 -15.57 4.52 -0.09
N PRO A 41 -16.20 5.18 -1.08
CA PRO A 41 -15.69 5.15 -2.45
C PRO A 41 -14.26 5.68 -2.47
N ARG A 42 -13.36 4.96 -3.16
CA ARG A 42 -11.95 5.39 -3.31
C ARG A 42 -11.82 6.72 -4.05
N VAL A 43 -12.77 7.01 -4.91
CA VAL A 43 -12.83 8.23 -5.71
C VAL A 43 -14.11 8.98 -5.41
N ILE A 44 -14.01 10.29 -5.40
CA ILE A 44 -15.17 11.17 -5.33
C ILE A 44 -16.00 11.08 -6.63
N PRO A 45 -17.32 11.31 -6.58
CA PRO A 45 -18.16 11.23 -7.78
C PRO A 45 -17.78 12.23 -8.88
N ASP A 46 -17.56 13.51 -8.53
CA ASP A 46 -17.15 14.56 -9.48
C ASP A 46 -15.64 14.82 -9.40
N GLN A 47 -14.86 13.92 -10.01
CA GLN A 47 -13.41 14.02 -10.04
C GLN A 47 -12.94 15.27 -10.78
N LYS A 48 -13.60 15.61 -11.89
CA LYS A 48 -13.25 16.77 -12.73
C LYS A 48 -13.48 18.07 -11.98
N GLY A 49 -14.66 18.25 -11.39
CA GLY A 49 -14.98 19.47 -10.64
C GLY A 49 -14.03 19.65 -9.45
N ARG A 50 -13.63 18.58 -8.76
CA ARG A 50 -12.61 18.68 -7.70
C ARG A 50 -11.23 19.05 -8.23
N PHE A 51 -10.78 18.43 -9.31
CA PHE A 51 -9.50 18.75 -9.92
C PHE A 51 -9.40 20.23 -10.32
N GLU A 52 -10.49 20.83 -10.81
CA GLU A 52 -10.51 22.23 -11.24
C GLU A 52 -10.67 23.22 -10.07
N SER A 53 -11.41 22.84 -9.03
CA SER A 53 -11.75 23.72 -7.90
C SER A 53 -10.78 23.68 -6.72
N ASP A 54 -10.08 22.56 -6.49
CA ASP A 54 -9.16 22.42 -5.37
C ASP A 54 -7.89 23.24 -5.58
N GLU A 55 -7.47 23.97 -4.54
CA GLU A 55 -6.29 24.83 -4.61
C GLU A 55 -5.00 24.03 -4.83
N LEU A 56 -4.88 22.86 -4.22
CA LEU A 56 -3.71 22.00 -4.36
C LEU A 56 -3.57 21.54 -5.82
N PHE A 57 -4.64 21.01 -6.42
CA PHE A 57 -4.62 20.57 -7.81
C PHE A 57 -4.37 21.74 -8.77
N ARG A 58 -4.93 22.92 -8.50
CA ARG A 58 -4.67 24.13 -9.30
C ARG A 58 -3.22 24.60 -9.23
N ARG A 59 -2.54 24.39 -8.10
CA ARG A 59 -1.11 24.70 -7.95
C ARG A 59 -0.24 23.65 -8.65
N LEU A 60 -0.60 22.38 -8.53
CA LEU A 60 0.12 21.26 -9.14
C LEU A 60 -0.05 21.17 -10.67
N SER A 61 -1.15 21.69 -11.22
CA SER A 61 -1.43 21.64 -12.66
C SER A 61 -0.61 22.61 -13.50
N ARG A 62 0.08 23.57 -12.86
CA ARG A 62 0.97 24.51 -13.53
C ARG A 62 2.36 23.91 -13.69
N GLU A 63 3.02 24.25 -14.78
CA GLU A 63 4.43 23.93 -14.96
C GLU A 63 5.25 24.50 -13.79
N SER A 64 6.04 23.65 -13.17
CA SER A 64 6.78 23.96 -11.96
C SER A 64 8.08 23.16 -11.92
N GLU A 65 9.05 23.68 -11.16
CA GLU A 65 10.32 22.99 -10.96
C GLU A 65 10.10 21.66 -10.22
N VAL A 66 10.68 20.61 -10.79
CA VAL A 66 10.66 19.26 -10.24
C VAL A 66 12.07 18.84 -9.85
N ARG A 67 12.24 18.26 -8.66
CA ARG A 67 13.54 17.76 -8.18
C ARG A 67 13.46 16.28 -7.85
N TYR A 68 14.51 15.56 -8.20
CA TYR A 68 14.73 14.21 -7.69
C TYR A 68 15.08 14.25 -6.20
N VAL A 69 14.32 13.51 -5.39
CA VAL A 69 14.46 13.51 -3.92
C VAL A 69 15.01 12.20 -3.35
N GLY A 70 15.30 11.20 -4.19
CA GLY A 70 15.95 9.96 -3.75
C GLY A 70 17.43 10.15 -3.38
N PHE A 71 17.91 9.30 -2.46
CA PHE A 71 19.32 9.15 -2.05
C PHE A 71 20.03 10.49 -1.73
N ARG A 72 19.37 11.38 -0.98
CA ARG A 72 19.90 12.73 -0.67
C ARG A 72 21.21 12.72 0.13
N ASP A 73 21.51 11.62 0.79
CA ASP A 73 22.73 11.35 1.55
C ASP A 73 23.93 10.98 0.66
N ARG A 74 23.72 10.75 -0.64
CA ARG A 74 24.75 10.26 -1.58
C ARG A 74 25.33 11.37 -2.46
N PRO A 75 26.56 11.19 -2.98
CA PRO A 75 27.15 12.09 -3.97
C PRO A 75 26.29 12.24 -5.23
N LEU A 76 26.38 13.39 -5.89
CA LEU A 76 25.55 13.72 -7.05
C LEU A 76 25.61 12.66 -8.17
N GLU A 77 26.82 12.19 -8.50
CA GLU A 77 27.04 11.20 -9.56
C GLU A 77 26.32 9.87 -9.27
N GLU A 78 26.43 9.40 -8.02
CA GLU A 78 25.73 8.19 -7.55
C GLU A 78 24.20 8.37 -7.62
N ARG A 79 23.71 9.57 -7.29
CA ARG A 79 22.28 9.91 -7.39
C ARG A 79 21.79 9.94 -8.83
N GLN A 80 22.59 10.46 -9.76
CA GLN A 80 22.26 10.48 -11.19
C GLN A 80 22.16 9.06 -11.76
N MET A 81 23.12 8.19 -11.42
CA MET A 81 23.09 6.79 -11.83
C MET A 81 21.87 6.06 -11.28
N ARG A 82 21.54 6.26 -10.00
CA ARG A 82 20.36 5.63 -9.39
C ARG A 82 19.05 6.17 -9.94
N PHE A 83 18.96 7.46 -10.21
CA PHE A 83 17.79 8.04 -10.85
C PHE A 83 17.58 7.44 -12.25
N ALA A 84 18.63 7.38 -13.08
CA ALA A 84 18.54 6.78 -14.40
C ALA A 84 18.18 5.29 -14.36
N ALA A 85 18.72 4.54 -13.39
CA ALA A 85 18.37 3.13 -13.17
C ALA A 85 16.90 2.98 -12.76
N GLY A 86 16.43 3.74 -11.76
CA GLY A 86 15.04 3.72 -11.31
C GLY A 86 14.06 4.06 -12.43
N CYS A 87 14.39 5.06 -13.25
CA CYS A 87 13.60 5.40 -14.43
C CYS A 87 13.50 4.26 -15.46
N ARG A 88 14.56 3.47 -15.64
CA ARG A 88 14.51 2.27 -16.51
C ARG A 88 13.74 1.12 -15.87
N GLU A 89 13.72 1.07 -14.54
CA GLU A 89 12.96 0.10 -13.73
C GLU A 89 11.49 0.51 -13.52
N GLY A 90 11.07 1.68 -14.01
CA GLY A 90 9.68 2.12 -13.95
C GLY A 90 9.28 2.88 -12.68
N HIS A 91 10.23 3.51 -11.98
CA HIS A 91 9.87 4.30 -10.80
C HIS A 91 10.76 5.53 -10.62
N ALA A 92 10.20 6.56 -9.97
CA ALA A 92 10.94 7.76 -9.63
C ALA A 92 10.36 8.45 -8.39
N GLU A 93 11.23 9.00 -7.55
CA GLU A 93 10.84 9.82 -6.40
C GLU A 93 11.17 11.28 -6.68
N ILE A 94 10.13 12.10 -6.84
CA ILE A 94 10.27 13.51 -7.20
C ILE A 94 9.53 14.40 -6.21
N ALA A 95 9.90 15.67 -6.17
CA ALA A 95 9.15 16.70 -5.47
C ALA A 95 8.87 17.90 -6.37
N ILE A 96 7.67 18.42 -6.27
CA ILE A 96 7.27 19.69 -6.87
C ILE A 96 7.69 20.82 -5.94
N VAL A 97 8.69 21.61 -6.35
CA VAL A 97 9.30 22.64 -5.49
C VAL A 97 8.28 23.69 -5.04
N ALA A 98 7.34 24.05 -5.92
CA ALA A 98 6.35 25.10 -5.66
C ALA A 98 5.33 24.76 -4.55
N THR A 99 5.10 23.46 -4.29
CA THR A 99 4.16 23.00 -3.26
C THR A 99 4.84 22.20 -2.15
N GLY A 100 6.10 21.77 -2.34
CA GLY A 100 6.79 20.83 -1.46
C GLY A 100 6.18 19.42 -1.48
N THR A 101 5.31 19.12 -2.46
CA THR A 101 4.64 17.82 -2.56
C THR A 101 5.59 16.79 -3.16
N ASN A 102 5.73 15.66 -2.48
CA ASN A 102 6.52 14.53 -2.97
C ASN A 102 5.60 13.54 -3.70
N PHE A 103 6.07 13.02 -4.83
CA PHE A 103 5.42 11.95 -5.57
C PHE A 103 6.38 10.78 -5.71
N GLN A 104 5.87 9.60 -5.39
CA GLN A 104 6.48 8.34 -5.78
C GLN A 104 5.75 7.87 -7.04
N LEU A 105 6.41 8.00 -8.17
CA LEU A 105 5.89 7.61 -9.48
C LEU A 105 6.21 6.15 -9.72
N VAL A 106 5.23 5.43 -10.27
CA VAL A 106 5.34 4.05 -10.71
C VAL A 106 4.73 3.99 -12.11
N PHE A 107 5.54 3.58 -13.09
CA PHE A 107 5.25 3.58 -14.51
C PHE A 107 5.89 2.35 -15.18
N GLY A 108 5.52 2.03 -16.42
CA GLY A 108 5.97 0.82 -17.11
C GLY A 108 4.93 -0.31 -17.15
N PRO A 109 5.26 -1.42 -17.83
CA PRO A 109 4.29 -2.44 -18.22
C PRO A 109 3.62 -3.09 -17.00
N GLY A 110 2.30 -3.09 -16.98
CA GLY A 110 1.51 -3.81 -15.98
C GLY A 110 1.28 -3.07 -14.66
N THR A 111 1.77 -1.84 -14.52
CA THR A 111 1.54 -1.01 -13.31
C THR A 111 0.05 -0.70 -13.07
N TRP A 112 -0.78 -0.70 -14.12
CA TRP A 112 -2.21 -0.39 -14.02
C TRP A 112 -3.13 -1.27 -14.88
N GLY A 113 -2.63 -2.42 -15.38
CA GLY A 113 -3.40 -3.30 -16.27
C GLY A 113 -3.65 -2.75 -17.68
N PHE A 114 -3.20 -1.52 -17.97
CA PHE A 114 -3.07 -1.00 -19.32
C PHE A 114 -1.70 -1.44 -19.84
N SER A 115 -1.68 -2.20 -20.93
CA SER A 115 -0.44 -2.55 -21.64
C SER A 115 0.18 -1.28 -22.22
N SER A 116 1.10 -0.66 -21.50
CA SER A 116 2.06 0.27 -22.10
C SER A 116 3.25 -0.55 -22.58
N ASP A 117 3.67 -0.30 -23.81
CA ASP A 117 4.99 -0.72 -24.26
C ASP A 117 6.02 -0.10 -23.31
N ALA A 118 6.91 -0.91 -22.72
CA ALA A 118 7.88 -0.47 -21.70
C ALA A 118 8.71 0.76 -22.13
N ASN A 119 8.87 0.94 -23.43
CA ASN A 119 9.68 1.98 -24.04
C ASN A 119 8.91 3.31 -24.26
N ARG A 120 7.62 3.39 -23.92
CA ARG A 120 6.82 4.62 -24.05
C ARG A 120 6.75 5.44 -22.78
N ASP A 121 6.90 4.82 -21.61
CA ASP A 121 6.68 5.50 -20.33
C ASP A 121 7.93 6.28 -19.87
N CYS A 122 9.09 6.01 -20.49
CA CYS A 122 10.37 6.61 -20.12
C CYS A 122 11.26 6.77 -21.36
N ASP A 123 11.58 8.02 -21.72
CA ASP A 123 12.31 8.37 -22.94
C ASP A 123 13.56 9.21 -22.60
N PHE A 124 14.74 8.64 -22.88
CA PHE A 124 16.05 9.27 -22.69
C PHE A 124 16.60 9.92 -23.97
N ASP A 125 16.02 9.63 -25.13
CA ASP A 125 16.57 10.00 -26.44
C ASP A 125 15.95 11.28 -26.98
N LYS A 126 14.76 11.66 -26.50
CA LYS A 126 14.05 12.87 -26.95
C LYS A 126 14.80 14.17 -26.68
N GLU A 127 15.54 14.26 -25.59
CA GLU A 127 16.34 15.44 -25.25
C GLU A 127 17.61 15.04 -24.50
N PRO A 128 18.82 15.31 -25.05
CA PRO A 128 20.07 14.93 -24.41
C PRO A 128 20.21 15.49 -23.00
N GLY A 129 20.59 14.62 -22.06
CA GLY A 129 20.77 14.99 -20.65
C GLY A 129 19.46 15.12 -19.86
N LYS A 130 18.31 14.80 -20.45
CA LYS A 130 17.01 14.75 -19.77
C LYS A 130 16.32 13.41 -19.99
N VAL A 131 15.36 13.13 -19.12
CA VAL A 131 14.44 12.00 -19.27
C VAL A 131 13.02 12.54 -19.27
N ARG A 132 12.18 12.11 -20.21
CA ARG A 132 10.74 12.36 -20.17
C ARG A 132 10.04 11.14 -19.63
N LEU A 133 9.22 11.34 -18.60
CA LEU A 133 8.38 10.31 -18.02
C LEU A 133 6.94 10.53 -18.50
N PHE A 134 6.28 9.46 -18.92
CA PHE A 134 4.87 9.44 -19.31
C PHE A 134 4.13 8.51 -18.35
N PHE A 135 3.09 9.01 -17.68
CA PHE A 135 2.31 8.32 -16.66
C PHE A 135 0.90 8.93 -16.56
#